data_AF-A0A534YRN9-F1
#
_entry.id   AF-A0A534YRN9-F1
#
_cell.length_a   1.000
_cell.length_b   1.000
_cell.length_c   1.000
_cell.angle_alpha   90.00
_cell.angle_beta   90.00
_cell.angle_gamma   90.00
#
_symmetry.space_group_name_H-M   'P 1'
#
loop_
_entity.id
_entity.type
_entity.pdbx_description
1 polymer ?
#
loop_
_entity_poly.entity_id
_entity_poly.type
_entity_poly.pdbx_seq_one_letter_code
_entity_poly.pdbx_strand_id
1 'polypeptide(L)'
;MGNKGSSGTTTQTTEVREMLRKAAERLSAREEKTVRMRTGAGIDLKTALPRRGKTTEARAELTALEIELTRKLAQRTASAPGRAPEHAPGEAPQVRTRAKDKIIRALRRLK
;
A
#
# COMPACT_ATOMS: atom_id res chain seq x y z
N MET A 1 50.91 -25.50 20.10
CA MET A 1 50.29 -24.59 21.08
C MET A 1 49.35 -23.63 20.36
N GLY A 2 48.04 -23.75 20.62
CA GLY A 2 47.07 -22.65 20.50
C GLY A 2 46.34 -22.45 19.17
N ASN A 3 45.22 -23.18 18.99
CA ASN A 3 44.17 -22.87 18.02
C ASN A 3 43.63 -21.44 18.23
N LYS A 4 43.46 -20.65 17.16
CA LYS A 4 42.58 -19.47 17.15
C LYS A 4 41.52 -19.63 16.07
N GLY A 5 40.38 -20.17 16.49
CA GLY A 5 39.21 -20.40 15.67
C GLY A 5 38.62 -19.12 15.12
N SER A 6 38.73 -18.97 13.80
CA SER A 6 37.96 -18.02 12.99
C SER A 6 36.57 -18.61 12.68
N SER A 7 35.75 -18.83 13.70
CA SER A 7 34.42 -19.45 13.51
C SER A 7 33.34 -18.99 14.50
N GLY A 8 33.48 -17.81 15.12
CA GLY A 8 32.51 -17.29 16.10
C GLY A 8 31.83 -15.95 15.76
N THR A 9 32.30 -15.21 14.75
CA THR A 9 31.90 -13.79 14.58
C THR A 9 30.74 -13.60 13.59
N THR A 10 30.55 -14.51 12.63
CA THR A 10 29.57 -14.35 11.55
C THR A 10 28.13 -14.64 11.98
N THR A 11 27.92 -15.60 12.90
CA THR A 11 26.58 -15.91 13.47
C THR A 11 26.17 -14.89 14.52
N GLN A 12 27.11 -14.45 15.37
CA GLN A 12 26.87 -13.38 16.35
C GLN A 12 26.46 -12.07 15.67
N THR A 13 27.01 -11.75 14.50
CA THR A 13 26.64 -10.53 13.78
C THR A 13 25.24 -10.60 13.16
N THR A 14 24.78 -11.77 12.69
CA THR A 14 23.40 -11.92 12.20
C THR A 14 22.39 -11.88 13.34
N GLU A 15 22.66 -12.56 14.45
CA GLU A 15 21.79 -12.56 15.64
C GLU A 15 21.70 -11.17 16.28
N VAL A 16 22.82 -10.47 16.44
CA VAL A 16 22.85 -9.09 16.96
C VAL A 16 22.10 -8.15 16.01
N ARG A 17 22.21 -8.34 14.69
CA ARG A 17 21.43 -7.55 13.72
C ARG A 17 19.94 -7.82 13.83
N GLU A 18 19.51 -9.06 14.01
CA GLU A 18 18.09 -9.39 14.22
C GLU A 18 17.55 -8.84 15.54
N MET A 19 18.33 -8.93 16.61
CA MET A 19 17.96 -8.31 17.90
C MET A 19 17.85 -6.80 17.79
N LEU A 20 18.80 -6.13 17.13
CA LEU A 20 18.75 -4.70 16.86
C LEU A 20 17.55 -4.32 15.99
N ARG A 21 17.19 -5.15 14.99
CA ARG A 21 16.02 -4.93 14.15
C ARG A 21 14.73 -4.98 14.95
N LYS A 22 14.59 -5.96 15.85
CA LYS A 22 13.44 -6.06 16.78
C LYS A 22 13.44 -4.93 17.82
N ALA A 23 14.62 -4.52 18.27
CA ALA A 23 14.77 -3.43 19.23
C ALA A 23 14.47 -2.06 18.61
N ALA A 24 14.74 -1.85 17.32
CA ALA A 24 14.45 -0.61 16.60
C ALA A 24 12.93 -0.29 16.54
N GLU A 25 12.06 -1.28 16.74
CA GLU A 25 10.60 -1.05 16.86
C GLU A 25 10.21 -0.43 18.21
N ARG A 26 11.07 -0.54 19.22
CA ARG A 26 10.80 -0.11 20.61
C ARG A 26 11.73 1.00 21.11
N LEU A 27 12.94 1.09 20.56
CA LEU A 27 13.97 2.05 20.95
C LEU A 27 13.87 3.33 20.12
N SER A 28 14.14 4.46 20.76
CA SER A 28 14.33 5.72 20.06
C SER A 28 15.62 5.70 19.22
N ALA A 29 15.70 6.55 18.21
CA ALA A 29 16.87 6.61 17.32
C ALA A 29 18.21 6.87 18.05
N ARG A 30 18.17 7.54 19.22
CA ARG A 30 19.37 7.78 20.05
C ARG A 30 19.81 6.52 20.79
N GLU A 31 18.87 5.77 21.34
CA GLU A 31 19.15 4.52 22.07
C GLU A 31 19.61 3.42 21.13
N GLU A 32 18.98 3.30 19.96
CA GLU A 32 19.42 2.33 18.96
C GLU A 32 20.87 2.60 18.52
N LYS A 33 21.23 3.88 18.34
CA LYS A 33 22.61 4.29 18.02
C LYS A 33 23.60 3.89 19.11
N THR A 34 23.28 4.07 20.38
CA THR A 34 24.20 3.70 21.47
C THR A 34 24.39 2.20 21.57
N VAL A 35 23.34 1.41 21.35
CA VAL A 35 23.44 -0.06 21.31
C VAL A 35 24.31 -0.50 20.13
N ARG A 36 24.13 0.08 18.92
CA ARG A 36 24.98 -0.20 17.76
C ARG A 36 26.46 0.12 18.01
N MET A 37 26.74 1.26 18.65
CA MET A 37 28.10 1.64 19.04
C MET A 37 28.72 0.65 20.03
N ARG A 38 27.94 0.15 21.00
CA ARG A 38 28.40 -0.83 21.99
C ARG A 38 28.66 -2.20 21.37
N THR A 39 27.83 -2.63 20.42
CA THR A 39 27.93 -3.96 19.80
C THR A 39 28.79 -4.00 18.53
N GLY A 40 29.27 -2.84 18.05
CA GLY A 40 30.02 -2.75 16.80
C GLY A 40 29.20 -3.08 15.55
N ALA A 41 27.86 -3.09 15.66
CA ALA A 41 26.98 -3.46 14.56
C ALA A 41 26.78 -2.29 13.59
N GLY A 42 27.35 -2.44 12.39
CA GLY A 42 27.16 -1.49 11.28
C GLY A 42 25.75 -1.52 10.68
N ILE A 43 25.33 -0.41 10.07
CA ILE A 43 24.08 -0.31 9.32
C ILE A 43 24.25 -1.08 8.01
N ASP A 44 23.31 -1.97 7.70
CA ASP A 44 23.31 -2.64 6.41
C ASP A 44 22.77 -1.69 5.33
N LEU A 45 23.69 -1.10 4.57
CA LEU A 45 23.41 -0.17 3.48
C LEU A 45 22.61 -0.81 2.33
N LYS A 46 22.55 -2.14 2.26
CA LYS A 46 21.75 -2.87 1.26
C LYS A 46 20.33 -3.13 1.74
N THR A 47 20.05 -2.97 3.04
CA THR A 47 18.69 -3.14 3.55
C THR A 47 17.84 -1.94 3.22
N ALA A 48 16.68 -2.18 2.58
CA ALA A 48 15.71 -1.14 2.34
C ALA A 48 15.26 -0.54 3.68
N LEU A 49 15.45 0.77 3.85
CA LEU A 49 14.98 1.50 5.02
C LEU A 49 13.47 1.22 5.20
N PRO A 50 13.02 0.94 6.44
CA PRO A 50 11.59 0.81 6.69
C PRO A 50 10.92 2.11 6.26
N ARG A 51 10.09 2.04 5.20
CA ARG A 51 9.27 3.17 4.78
C ARG A 51 8.38 3.52 5.96
N ARG A 52 8.45 4.77 6.44
CA ARG A 52 7.54 5.28 7.49
C ARG A 52 6.10 4.90 7.11
N GLY A 53 5.37 4.26 8.03
CA GLY A 53 3.97 3.85 7.83
C GLY A 53 3.74 2.42 7.32
N LYS A 54 4.75 1.55 7.23
CA LYS A 54 4.56 0.11 6.99
C LYS A 54 4.30 -0.67 8.30
N THR A 55 3.42 -0.19 9.16
CA THR A 55 2.88 -1.04 10.22
C THR A 55 1.74 -1.87 9.65
N THR A 56 1.54 -3.09 10.14
CA THR A 56 0.39 -3.93 9.78
C THR A 56 -0.93 -3.22 10.10
N GLU A 57 -0.92 -2.39 11.14
CA GLU A 57 -2.03 -1.52 11.55
C GLU A 57 -2.40 -0.51 10.47
N ALA A 58 -1.44 0.18 9.86
CA ALA A 58 -1.70 1.15 8.79
C ALA A 58 -2.36 0.50 7.55
N ARG A 59 -2.06 -0.77 7.28
CA ARG A 59 -2.73 -1.53 6.21
C ARG A 59 -4.17 -1.88 6.57
N ALA A 60 -4.41 -2.31 7.81
CA ALA A 60 -5.75 -2.61 8.30
C ALA A 60 -6.65 -1.35 8.28
N GLU A 61 -6.12 -0.22 8.74
CA GLU A 61 -6.81 1.09 8.68
C GLU A 61 -7.13 1.49 7.23
N LEU A 62 -6.18 1.35 6.31
CA LEU A 62 -6.41 1.64 4.89
C LEU A 62 -7.51 0.76 4.31
N THR A 63 -7.49 -0.55 4.60
CA THR A 63 -8.56 -1.46 4.12
C THR A 63 -9.93 -1.13 4.73
N ALA A 64 -9.98 -0.69 5.99
CA ALA A 64 -11.23 -0.28 6.62
C ALA A 64 -11.82 0.96 5.92
N LEU A 65 -10.98 1.95 5.60
CA LEU A 65 -11.39 3.14 4.84
C LEU A 65 -11.87 2.80 3.43
N GLU A 66 -11.23 1.87 2.74
CA GLU A 66 -11.66 1.39 1.42
C GLU A 66 -13.05 0.72 1.48
N ILE A 67 -13.29 -0.14 2.48
CA ILE A 67 -14.59 -0.77 2.69
C ILE A 67 -15.67 0.28 3.01
N GLU A 68 -15.34 1.28 3.83
CA GLU A 68 -16.28 2.36 4.14
C GLU A 68 -16.64 3.19 2.90
N LEU A 69 -15.65 3.55 2.08
CA LEU A 69 -15.86 4.31 0.85
C LEU A 69 -16.69 3.54 -0.18
N THR A 70 -16.39 2.25 -0.38
CA THR A 70 -17.16 1.40 -1.30
C THR A 70 -18.62 1.27 -0.86
N ARG A 71 -18.87 1.13 0.46
CA ARG A 71 -20.24 1.14 1.02
C ARG A 71 -20.94 2.48 0.79
N LYS A 72 -20.27 3.61 1.04
CA LYS A 72 -20.82 4.95 0.80
C LYS A 72 -21.14 5.18 -0.68
N LEU A 73 -20.28 4.71 -1.58
CA LEU A 73 -20.54 4.77 -3.03
C LEU A 73 -21.75 3.93 -3.42
N ALA A 74 -21.85 2.69 -2.92
CA ALA A 74 -22.99 1.81 -3.17
C ALA A 74 -24.31 2.41 -2.65
N GLN A 75 -24.29 3.00 -1.46
CA GLN A 75 -25.43 3.72 -0.90
C GLN A 75 -25.81 4.94 -1.75
N ARG A 76 -24.82 5.73 -2.19
CA ARG A 76 -25.07 6.88 -3.07
C ARG A 76 -25.66 6.47 -4.42
N THR A 77 -25.27 5.32 -4.97
CA THR A 77 -25.88 4.79 -6.20
C THR A 77 -27.28 4.23 -5.96
N ALA A 78 -27.55 3.65 -4.79
CA ALA A 78 -28.86 3.09 -4.45
C ALA A 78 -29.90 4.18 -4.07
N SER A 79 -29.45 5.28 -3.46
CA SER A 79 -30.32 6.38 -3.01
C SER A 79 -30.57 7.46 -4.06
N ALA A 80 -30.08 7.31 -5.30
CA ALA A 80 -30.37 8.24 -6.39
C ALA A 80 -31.65 7.83 -7.12
N PRO A 81 -32.81 8.49 -6.91
CA PRO A 81 -34.01 8.19 -7.68
C PRO A 81 -33.79 8.69 -9.12
N GLY A 82 -33.62 7.76 -10.06
CA GLY A 82 -33.55 8.05 -11.49
C GLY A 82 -32.25 7.67 -12.21
N ARG A 83 -31.27 7.05 -11.55
CA ARG A 83 -30.13 6.44 -12.26
C ARG A 83 -30.32 4.93 -12.34
N ALA A 84 -30.82 4.45 -13.47
CA ALA A 84 -30.75 3.04 -13.84
C ALA A 84 -29.30 2.52 -13.72
N PRO A 85 -29.07 1.23 -13.42
CA PRO A 85 -27.73 0.68 -13.29
C PRO A 85 -27.07 0.68 -14.68
N GLU A 86 -26.43 1.79 -15.06
CA GLU A 86 -25.48 1.79 -16.15
C GLU A 86 -24.20 1.11 -15.68
N HIS A 87 -23.82 0.09 -16.44
CA HIS A 87 -22.55 -0.64 -16.44
C HIS A 87 -22.57 -2.01 -15.76
N ALA A 88 -23.06 -3.00 -16.52
CA ALA A 88 -22.33 -4.26 -16.65
C ALA A 88 -20.91 -3.97 -17.19
N PRO A 89 -19.87 -4.74 -16.81
CA PRO A 89 -18.52 -4.51 -17.27
C PRO A 89 -18.42 -4.90 -18.75
N GLY A 90 -18.58 -3.93 -19.65
CA GLY A 90 -18.47 -4.18 -21.09
C GLY A 90 -19.04 -3.11 -22.01
N GLU A 91 -19.90 -2.21 -21.51
CA GLU A 91 -20.55 -1.23 -22.39
C GLU A 91 -20.03 0.19 -22.13
N ALA A 92 -19.27 0.70 -23.10
CA ALA A 92 -18.74 2.06 -23.09
C ALA A 92 -19.89 3.09 -23.03
N PRO A 93 -19.74 4.19 -22.28
CA PRO A 93 -20.77 5.22 -22.22
C PRO A 93 -20.92 5.82 -23.61
N GLN A 94 -22.05 5.57 -24.27
CA GLN A 94 -22.36 6.19 -25.55
C GLN A 94 -22.63 7.68 -25.32
N VAL A 95 -21.59 8.49 -25.42
CA VAL A 95 -21.69 9.95 -25.45
C VAL A 95 -22.47 10.34 -26.71
N ARG A 96 -23.80 10.45 -26.57
CA ARG A 96 -24.68 10.98 -27.61
C ARG A 96 -24.42 12.49 -27.70
N THR A 97 -23.66 12.88 -28.70
CA THR A 97 -23.47 14.30 -29.00
C THR A 97 -24.70 14.85 -29.72
N ARG A 98 -25.02 16.13 -29.49
CA ARG A 98 -26.18 16.81 -30.13
C ARG A 98 -26.17 16.70 -31.67
N ALA A 99 -24.99 16.53 -32.27
CA ALA A 99 -24.84 16.30 -33.71
C ALA A 99 -25.40 14.92 -34.14
N LYS A 100 -25.11 13.86 -33.37
CA LYS A 100 -25.64 12.51 -33.64
C LYS A 100 -27.16 12.48 -33.53
N ASP A 101 -27.75 13.20 -32.57
CA ASP A 101 -29.21 13.26 -32.42
C ASP A 101 -29.92 13.96 -33.60
N LYS A 102 -29.28 14.99 -34.19
CA LYS A 102 -29.80 15.65 -35.40
C LYS A 102 -29.79 14.70 -36.60
N ILE A 103 -28.71 13.94 -36.77
CA ILE A 103 -28.58 12.95 -37.85
C ILE A 103 -29.65 11.86 -37.70
N ILE A 104 -29.80 11.31 -36.49
CA ILE A 104 -30.81 10.27 -36.21
C ILE A 104 -32.23 10.80 -36.50
N ARG A 105 -32.52 12.06 -36.12
CA ARG A 105 -33.83 12.68 -36.39
C ARG A 105 -34.07 12.86 -37.89
N ALA A 106 -33.07 13.28 -38.65
CA ALA A 106 -33.17 13.43 -40.10
C ALA A 106 -33.46 12.09 -40.80
N LEU A 107 -32.71 11.04 -40.42
CA LEU A 107 -32.90 9.68 -40.97
C LEU A 107 -34.26 9.08 -40.64
N ARG A 108 -34.81 9.34 -39.45
CA ARG A 108 -36.15 8.88 -39.07
C ARG A 108 -37.29 9.59 -39.81
N ARG A 109 -37.06 10.81 -40.31
CA ARG A 109 -38.05 11.59 -41.07
C ARG A 109 -38.08 11.23 -42.55
N LEU A 110 -37.04 10.55 -43.03
CA LEU A 110 -36.92 10.12 -44.42
C LEU A 110 -37.55 8.73 -44.66
N LYS A 111 -37.96 8.05 -43.59
CA LYS A 111 -38.64 6.76 -43.61
C LYS A 111 -40.14 6.97 -43.43
#